data_AF-A0A917P9S8-F1
#
_entry.id   AF-A0A917P9S8-F1
#
_cell.length_a   1.000
_cell.length_b   1.000
_cell.length_c   1.000
_cell.angle_alpha   90.00
_cell.angle_beta   90.00
_cell.angle_gamma   90.00
#
_symmetry.space_group_name_H-M   'P 1'
#
loop_
_entity.id
_entity.type
_entity.pdbx_description
1 polymer ?
#
loop_
_entity_poly.entity_id
_entity_poly.type
_entity_poly.pdbx_seq_one_letter_code
_entity_poly.pdbx_strand_id
1 'polypeptide(L)' 'MVAAGTLYTLTMTTEVCEELGLAMVPREVTAGLRPVMEIAGVDEVLIDWSSTRRQRIEDVLEGLT' A
#
# COMPACT_ATOMS: atom_id res chain seq x y z
N MET A 1 8.96 16.41 -4.18
CA MET A 1 7.63 15.88 -3.82
C MET A 1 7.65 14.55 -3.04
N VAL A 2 8.63 13.65 -3.28
CA VAL A 2 8.68 12.33 -2.60
C VAL A 2 8.79 12.41 -1.07
N ALA A 3 9.61 13.33 -0.54
CA ALA A 3 9.82 13.45 0.91
C ALA A 3 8.54 13.83 1.67
N ALA A 4 7.75 14.77 1.15
CA ALA A 4 6.49 15.19 1.77
C ALA A 4 5.45 14.07 1.80
N GLY A 5 5.29 13.33 0.68
CA GLY A 5 4.39 12.17 0.64
C GLY A 5 4.85 11.03 1.56
N THR A 6 6.16 10.84 1.69
CA THR A 6 6.74 9.85 2.63
C THR A 6 6.45 10.26 4.08
N LEU A 7 6.68 11.52 4.43
CA LEU A 7 6.41 12.05 5.77
C LEU A 7 4.92 11.94 6.11
N TYR A 8 4.04 12.36 5.20
CA TYR A 8 2.59 12.24 5.39
C TYR A 8 2.17 10.80 5.67
N THR A 9 2.60 9.87 4.81
CA THR A 9 2.24 8.45 4.94
C THR A 9 2.74 7.89 6.27
N LEU A 10 3.98 8.19 6.65
CA LEU A 10 4.56 7.71 7.89
C LEU A 10 3.84 8.27 9.12
N THR A 11 3.64 9.59 9.20
CA THR A 11 2.98 10.24 10.34
C THR A 11 1.54 9.76 10.50
N MET A 12 0.74 9.87 9.43
CA MET A 12 -0.67 9.48 9.46
C MET A 12 -0.85 8.00 9.83
N THR A 13 -0.05 7.11 9.25
CA THR A 13 -0.20 5.67 9.52
C THR A 13 0.26 5.33 10.94
N THR A 14 1.31 5.99 11.45
CA THR A 14 1.78 5.79 12.83
C THR A 14 0.71 6.21 13.83
N GLU A 15 0.14 7.41 13.69
CA GLU A 15 -0.90 7.94 14.58
C GLU A 15 -2.14 7.02 14.60
N VAL A 16 -2.62 6.60 13.42
CA VAL A 16 -3.79 5.71 13.32
C VAL A 16 -3.50 4.33 13.92
N CYS A 17 -2.31 3.77 13.69
CA CYS A 17 -1.95 2.46 14.22
C CYS A 17 -1.80 2.48 15.74
N GLU A 18 -1.21 3.53 16.31
CA GLU A 18 -1.08 3.69 17.76
C GLU A 18 -2.45 3.81 18.43
N GLU A 19 -3.35 4.64 17.89
CA GLU A 19 -4.69 4.84 18.44
C GLU A 19 -5.54 3.55 18.39
N LEU A 20 -5.40 2.75 17.34
CA LEU A 20 -6.20 1.55 17.11
C LEU A 20 -5.53 0.25 17.62
N GLY A 21 -4.30 0.32 18.13
CA GLY A 21 -3.54 -0.86 18.57
C GLY A 21 -3.14 -1.79 17.43
N LEU A 22 -2.89 -1.24 16.23
CA LEU A 22 -2.53 -1.98 15.03
C LEU A 22 -1.01 -2.00 14.83
N ALA A 23 -0.52 -3.04 14.15
CA ALA A 23 0.87 -3.14 13.72
C ALA A 23 0.99 -2.90 12.21
N MET A 24 2.19 -2.49 11.78
CA MET A 24 2.54 -2.42 10.36
C MET A 24 3.53 -3.52 9.99
N VAL A 25 3.38 -4.10 8.80
CA VAL A 25 4.29 -5.09 8.23
C VAL A 25 4.76 -4.65 6.84
N PRO A 26 6.00 -4.97 6.44
CA PRO A 26 6.45 -4.70 5.08
C PRO A 26 5.71 -5.61 4.10
N ARG A 27 5.14 -5.02 3.05
CA ARG A 27 4.57 -5.76 1.92
C ARG A 27 5.67 -6.42 1.10
N GLU A 28 5.38 -7.57 0.53
CA GLU A 28 6.18 -8.08 -0.57
C GLU A 28 6.10 -7.14 -1.79
N VAL A 29 7.28 -6.72 -2.25
CA VAL A 29 7.43 -5.87 -3.42
C VAL A 29 8.52 -6.47 -4.31
N THR A 30 8.45 -6.18 -5.61
CA THR A 30 9.50 -6.57 -6.54
C THR A 30 10.87 -6.12 -6.02
N ALA A 31 11.85 -7.02 -6.09
CA ALA A 31 13.20 -6.76 -5.59
C ALA A 31 13.77 -5.45 -6.15
N GLY A 32 14.34 -4.62 -5.27
CA GLY A 32 14.90 -3.32 -5.62
C GLY A 32 13.90 -2.15 -5.59
N LEU A 33 12.60 -2.41 -5.40
CA LEU A 33 11.63 -1.36 -5.12
C LEU A 33 11.66 -0.93 -3.66
N ARG A 34 11.22 0.31 -3.40
CA ARG A 34 11.08 0.83 -2.04
C ARG A 34 10.06 -0.04 -1.27
N PRO A 35 10.38 -0.48 -0.04
CA PRO A 35 9.42 -1.14 0.82
C PRO A 35 8.18 -0.27 1.06
N VAL A 36 7.01 -0.90 0.97
CA VAL A 36 5.72 -0.30 1.32
C VAL A 36 5.21 -1.01 2.57
N MET A 37 4.68 -0.25 3.52
CA MET A 37 4.12 -0.80 4.76
C MET A 37 2.61 -1.02 4.60
N GLU A 38 2.11 -2.10 5.18
CA GLU A 38 0.69 -2.44 5.25
C GLU A 38 0.26 -2.75 6.68
N ILE A 39 -1.04 -2.65 6.96
CA ILE A 39 -1.59 -2.98 8.28
C ILE A 39 -1.57 -4.50 8.47
N ALA A 40 -0.99 -4.94 9.58
CA ALA A 40 -0.91 -6.35 9.94
C ALA A 40 -2.31 -6.97 10.05
N GLY A 41 -2.49 -8.15 9.45
CA GLY A 41 -3.75 -8.90 9.51
C GLY A 41 -4.80 -8.51 8.46
N VAL A 42 -4.50 -7.52 7.61
CA VAL A 42 -5.31 -7.26 6.40
C VAL A 42 -4.81 -8.18 5.29
N ASP A 43 -5.69 -9.06 4.80
CA ASP A 43 -5.38 -9.95 3.69
C ASP A 43 -5.21 -9.16 2.39
N GLU A 44 -4.17 -9.46 1.60
CA GLU A 44 -3.90 -8.83 0.31
C GLU A 44 -5.08 -8.95 -0.65
N VAL A 45 -5.87 -10.03 -0.56
CA VAL A 45 -7.09 -10.22 -1.37
C VAL A 45 -8.10 -9.10 -1.12
N LEU A 46 -8.19 -8.57 0.10
CA LEU A 46 -9.09 -7.45 0.44
C LEU A 46 -8.55 -6.12 -0.09
N ILE A 47 -7.22 -5.94 -0.07
CA ILE A 47 -6.55 -4.78 -0.64
C ILE A 47 -6.76 -4.77 -2.16
N ASP A 48 -6.60 -5.92 -2.80
CA ASP A 48 -6.83 -6.10 -4.24
C ASP A 48 -8.27 -5.88 -4.62
N TRP A 49 -9.20 -6.51 -3.91
CA TRP A 49 -10.63 -6.36 -4.15
C TRP A 49 -11.08 -4.90 -4.09
N SER A 50 -10.54 -4.11 -3.15
CA SER A 50 -10.91 -2.70 -2.98
C SER A 50 -10.22 -1.74 -3.99
N SER A 51 -9.13 -2.16 -4.63
CA SER A 51 -8.29 -1.30 -5.48
C SER A 51 -8.76 -1.21 -6.94
N THR A 52 -10.03 -0.87 -7.16
CA THR A 52 -10.68 -0.85 -8.49
C THR A 52 -9.95 0.03 -9.53
N ARG A 53 -9.28 1.11 -9.12
CA ARG A 53 -8.49 1.94 -10.04
C ARG A 53 -7.25 1.22 -10.57
N ARG A 54 -6.59 0.43 -9.72
CA ARG A 54 -5.40 -0.34 -10.10
C ARG A 54 -5.78 -1.45 -11.07
N GLN A 55 -6.85 -2.19 -10.77
CA GLN A 55 -7.41 -3.20 -11.69
C GLN A 55 -7.67 -2.61 -13.08
N ARG A 56 -8.32 -1.45 -13.16
CA ARG A 56 -8.55 -0.76 -14.45
C ARG A 56 -7.27 -0.35 -15.18
N ILE A 57 -6.19 -0.04 -14.45
CA ILE A 57 -4.89 0.27 -15.06
C ILE A 57 -4.27 -1.01 -15.62
N GLU A 58 -4.34 -2.11 -14.88
CA GLU A 58 -3.88 -3.44 -15.30
C GLU A 58 -4.63 -3.90 -16.56
N ASP A 59 -5.96 -3.79 -16.59
CA ASP A 59 -6.80 -4.12 -17.76
C ASP A 59 -6.35 -3.36 -19.02
N VAL A 60 -6.02 -2.07 -18.87
CA VAL A 60 -5.53 -1.23 -19.99
C VAL A 60 -4.12 -1.63 -20.40
N LEU A 61 -3.24 -1.96 -19.45
CA LEU A 61 -1.88 -2.39 -19.74
C LEU A 61 -1.83 -3.73 -20.48
N GLU A 62 -2.66 -4.70 -20.08
CA GLU A 62 -2.78 -6.00 -20.77
C GLU A 62 -3.26 -5.85 -22.22
N GLY A 63 -4.13 -4.89 -22.50
CA GLY A 63 -4.57 -4.57 -23.87
C GLY A 63 -3.49 -3.93 -24.76
N LEU A 64 -2.33 -3.55 -24.19
CA LEU A 64 -1.22 -2.92 -24.92
C LEU A 64 -0.05 -3.87 -25.19
N THR A 65 -0.08 -5.09 -24.67
CA THR A 65 0.94 -6.16 -24.83
C THR A 65 0.44 -7.29 -25.70
#